data_AF-A0A0S8KHK8-F1
#
_entry.id   AF-A0A0S8KHK8-F1
#
_cell.length_a   1.000
_cell.length_b   1.000
_cell.length_c   1.000
_cell.angle_alpha   90.00
_cell.angle_beta   90.00
_cell.angle_gamma   90.00
#
_symmetry.space_group_name_H-M   'P 1'
#
loop_
_entity.id
_entity.type
_entity.pdbx_description
1 polymer ?
#
loop_
_entity_poly.entity_id
_entity_poly.type
_entity_poly.pdbx_seq_one_letter_code
_entity_poly.pdbx_strand_id
1 'polypeptide(L)'
;TWGRFAYGIEYILRREGYRLSRGIDGVLYGNIPGGGMSRSASLCNNLILSLFEANGIEVRDKNAIVDLAQAVENDYIGSPCGQLDQTMIVYAREGMGTYYNPKDRSVEYVPIGADATDFRIMVLDTGTNRPGLEKSTYAIRRAECEKLVAILQKAGLDISCLADIKDEPVYEKVMAEFGESHPDLCDRLKYIFASQKRFYKLMDAWKSGDIETVGQIFRADGIGLRDDYKISGPELETMCDIVRTVPGVLGERMLGGGDKGASGALVRAECVEAVKEAVDAAYPRSRPEFAEKYAVHVCKVVDGVRVYEGLL
;
A
#
# COMPACT_ATOMS: atom_id res chain seq x y z
N THR A 1 22.58 2.85 4.26
CA THR A 1 22.38 4.31 4.18
C THR A 1 21.37 4.60 3.07
N TRP A 2 20.71 5.77 3.06
CA TRP A 2 19.81 6.16 1.97
C TRP A 2 20.56 6.36 0.63
N GLY A 3 21.85 6.72 0.68
CA GLY A 3 22.67 6.90 -0.52
C GLY A 3 22.76 5.66 -1.43
N ARG A 4 22.48 4.45 -0.89
CA ARG A 4 22.35 3.22 -1.71
C ARG A 4 21.30 3.36 -2.81
N PHE A 5 20.23 4.12 -2.60
CA PHE A 5 19.20 4.33 -3.63
C PHE A 5 19.74 5.11 -4.83
N ALA A 6 20.56 6.15 -4.61
CA ALA A 6 21.18 6.89 -5.71
C ALA A 6 22.10 6.01 -6.56
N TYR A 7 22.94 5.19 -5.91
CA TYR A 7 23.78 4.21 -6.63
C TYR A 7 22.95 3.15 -7.35
N GLY A 8 21.87 2.68 -6.73
CA GLY A 8 20.97 1.71 -7.34
C GLY A 8 20.26 2.26 -8.57
N ILE A 9 19.83 3.52 -8.52
CA ILE A 9 19.22 4.18 -9.68
C ILE A 9 20.22 4.28 -10.81
N GLU A 10 21.43 4.77 -10.56
CA GLU A 10 22.46 4.86 -11.59
C GLU A 10 22.76 3.48 -12.22
N TYR A 11 22.88 2.44 -11.39
CA TYR A 11 23.11 1.08 -11.82
C TYR A 11 21.98 0.57 -12.73
N ILE A 12 20.72 0.70 -12.29
CA ILE A 12 19.55 0.23 -13.04
C ILE A 12 19.38 1.03 -14.33
N LEU A 13 19.52 2.35 -14.30
CA LEU A 13 19.44 3.19 -15.50
C LEU A 13 20.47 2.75 -16.55
N ARG A 14 21.72 2.50 -16.15
CA ARG A 14 22.75 2.00 -17.07
C ARG A 14 22.45 0.60 -17.58
N ARG A 15 21.95 -0.29 -16.72
CA ARG A 15 21.53 -1.65 -17.11
C ARG A 15 20.45 -1.63 -18.18
N GLU A 16 19.47 -0.73 -18.06
CA GLU A 16 18.39 -0.55 -19.03
C GLU A 16 18.81 0.31 -20.25
N GLY A 17 20.11 0.64 -20.38
CA GLY A 17 20.67 1.28 -21.57
C GLY A 17 20.62 2.81 -21.59
N TYR A 18 20.20 3.46 -20.51
CA TYR A 18 20.22 4.93 -20.43
C TYR A 18 21.66 5.44 -20.31
N ARG A 19 22.02 6.43 -21.15
CA ARG A 19 23.33 7.08 -21.13
C ARG A 19 23.28 8.36 -20.32
N LEU A 20 23.79 8.29 -19.09
CA LEU A 20 23.93 9.46 -18.22
C LEU A 20 25.24 10.19 -18.54
N SER A 21 25.13 11.44 -18.95
CA SER A 21 26.25 12.34 -19.26
C SER A 21 26.51 13.37 -18.16
N ARG A 22 25.54 13.57 -17.26
CA ARG A 22 25.58 14.54 -16.16
C ARG A 22 25.16 13.88 -14.85
N GLY A 23 25.80 14.30 -13.75
CA GLY A 23 25.36 14.03 -12.39
C GLY A 23 24.38 15.09 -11.89
N ILE A 24 24.00 14.98 -10.61
CA ILE A 24 23.17 15.95 -9.91
C ILE A 24 23.82 16.30 -8.57
N ASP A 25 23.77 17.58 -8.21
CA ASP A 25 23.95 18.03 -6.83
C ASP A 25 22.55 18.44 -6.32
N GLY A 26 22.11 17.86 -5.21
CA GLY A 26 20.74 18.06 -4.73
C GLY A 26 20.60 17.93 -3.23
N VAL A 27 19.61 18.63 -2.68
CA VAL A 27 19.20 18.52 -1.29
C VAL A 27 17.93 17.68 -1.24
N LEU A 28 17.98 16.56 -0.51
CA LEU A 28 16.81 15.73 -0.29
C LEU A 28 16.09 16.17 0.99
N TYR A 29 14.81 16.49 0.86
CA TYR A 29 13.90 16.72 1.97
C TYR A 29 12.71 15.75 1.87
N GLY A 30 12.35 15.13 2.99
CA GLY A 30 11.22 14.22 3.06
C GLY A 30 10.49 14.37 4.39
N ASN A 31 9.17 14.51 4.31
CA ASN A 31 8.27 14.64 5.45
C ASN A 31 7.25 13.48 5.52
N ILE A 32 7.45 12.43 4.73
CA ILE A 32 6.61 11.23 4.78
C ILE A 32 6.86 10.52 6.13
N PRO A 33 5.81 10.30 6.94
CA PRO A 33 5.93 9.68 8.26
C PRO A 33 6.35 8.21 8.17
N GLY A 34 6.69 7.60 9.31
CA GLY A 34 7.48 6.39 9.54
C GLY A 34 7.27 5.18 8.63
N GLY A 35 7.03 3.99 9.20
CA GLY A 35 7.03 2.74 8.44
C GLY A 35 5.81 2.64 7.50
N GLY A 36 6.02 2.14 6.28
CA GLY A 36 4.92 1.66 5.42
C GLY A 36 4.14 2.70 4.61
N MET A 37 4.64 3.92 4.50
CA MET A 37 4.08 5.00 3.69
C MET A 37 4.89 5.26 2.41
N SER A 38 5.43 4.21 1.78
CA SER A 38 6.04 4.28 0.44
C SER A 38 7.24 5.24 0.29
N ARG A 39 8.01 5.46 1.37
CA ARG A 39 9.18 6.36 1.38
C ARG A 39 10.25 6.01 0.34
N SER A 40 10.54 4.72 0.16
CA SER A 40 11.52 4.24 -0.81
C SER A 40 11.05 4.47 -2.25
N ALA A 41 9.80 4.13 -2.55
CA ALA A 41 9.18 4.39 -3.86
C ALA A 41 9.19 5.89 -4.20
N SER A 42 8.86 6.76 -3.24
CA SER A 42 8.93 8.22 -3.43
C SER A 42 10.35 8.68 -3.77
N LEU A 43 11.35 8.17 -3.06
CA LEU A 43 12.75 8.51 -3.29
C LEU A 43 13.22 8.02 -4.67
N CYS A 44 12.89 6.77 -5.03
CA CYS A 44 13.23 6.20 -6.33
C CYS A 44 12.64 7.03 -7.48
N ASN A 45 11.32 7.28 -7.46
CA ASN A 45 10.64 8.06 -8.49
C ASN A 45 11.26 9.47 -8.61
N ASN A 46 11.48 10.16 -7.48
CA ASN A 46 12.04 11.51 -7.47
C ASN A 46 13.45 11.55 -8.07
N LEU A 47 14.35 10.67 -7.65
CA LEU A 47 15.73 10.65 -8.13
C LEU A 47 15.85 10.20 -9.59
N ILE A 48 15.03 9.24 -10.05
CA ILE A 48 14.99 8.84 -11.47
C ILE A 48 14.57 10.02 -12.34
N LEU A 49 13.47 10.69 -11.97
CA LEU A 49 12.95 11.83 -12.72
C LEU A 49 13.94 13.01 -12.72
N SER A 50 14.60 13.27 -11.59
CA SER A 50 15.63 14.32 -11.48
C SER A 50 16.84 14.03 -12.36
N LEU A 51 17.30 12.77 -12.40
CA LEU A 51 18.41 12.37 -13.28
C LEU A 51 18.02 12.43 -14.76
N PHE A 52 16.78 12.08 -15.10
CA PHE A 52 16.27 12.18 -16.46
C PHE A 52 16.22 13.63 -16.92
N GLU A 53 15.67 14.52 -16.09
CA GLU A 53 15.67 15.96 -16.33
C GLU A 53 17.09 16.51 -16.52
N ALA A 54 18.01 16.21 -15.59
CA ALA A 54 19.40 16.66 -15.69
C ALA A 54 20.13 16.16 -16.93
N ASN A 55 19.70 15.03 -17.51
CA ASN A 55 20.29 14.42 -18.71
C ASN A 55 19.48 14.65 -19.99
N GLY A 56 18.40 15.43 -19.93
CA GLY A 56 17.52 15.69 -21.09
C GLY A 56 16.83 14.43 -21.63
N ILE A 57 16.57 13.44 -20.76
CA ILE A 57 15.87 12.20 -21.10
C ILE A 57 14.37 12.44 -20.92
N GLU A 58 13.62 12.38 -22.02
CA GLU A 58 12.17 12.57 -22.01
C GLU A 58 11.43 11.35 -21.48
N VAL A 59 10.50 11.57 -20.54
CA VAL A 59 9.58 10.53 -20.02
C VAL A 59 8.38 10.42 -20.95
N ARG A 60 8.40 9.44 -21.85
CA ARG A 60 7.27 9.17 -22.76
C ARG A 60 6.20 8.29 -22.15
N ASP A 61 6.61 7.37 -21.29
CA ASP A 61 5.74 6.45 -20.59
C ASP A 61 6.03 6.50 -19.09
N LYS A 62 5.03 6.87 -18.31
CA LYS A 62 5.12 6.90 -16.85
C LYS A 62 5.32 5.50 -16.25
N ASN A 63 4.84 4.45 -16.92
CA ASN A 63 5.07 3.07 -16.49
C ASN A 63 6.54 2.66 -16.55
N ALA A 64 7.34 3.27 -17.43
CA ALA A 64 8.78 3.06 -17.45
C ALA A 64 9.43 3.56 -16.15
N ILE A 65 8.95 4.67 -15.58
CA ILE A 65 9.45 5.18 -14.28
C ILE A 65 9.12 4.22 -13.15
N VAL A 66 7.89 3.69 -13.16
CA VAL A 66 7.43 2.67 -12.20
C VAL A 66 8.31 1.42 -12.28
N ASP A 67 8.60 0.92 -13.48
CA ASP A 67 9.45 -0.26 -13.70
C ASP A 67 10.87 -0.05 -13.20
N LEU A 68 11.47 1.10 -13.53
CA LEU A 68 12.81 1.47 -13.08
C LEU A 68 12.88 1.59 -11.55
N ALA A 69 11.91 2.27 -10.94
CA ALA A 69 11.86 2.44 -9.49
C ALA A 69 11.68 1.11 -8.76
N GLN A 70 10.81 0.23 -9.28
CA GLN A 70 10.63 -1.11 -8.75
C GLN A 70 11.92 -1.95 -8.88
N ALA A 71 12.60 -1.89 -10.03
CA ALA A 71 13.84 -2.62 -10.26
C ALA A 71 14.97 -2.17 -9.31
N VAL A 72 15.05 -0.89 -8.98
CA VAL A 72 15.99 -0.39 -7.95
C VAL A 72 15.73 -1.08 -6.61
N GLU A 73 14.46 -1.17 -6.20
CA GLU A 73 14.11 -1.77 -4.91
C GLU A 73 14.35 -3.29 -4.89
N ASN A 74 13.92 -4.00 -5.94
CA ASN A 74 14.03 -5.46 -5.99
C ASN A 74 15.46 -5.93 -6.29
N ASP A 75 16.09 -5.38 -7.32
CA ASP A 75 17.31 -5.96 -7.90
C ASP A 75 18.59 -5.39 -7.27
N TYR A 76 18.55 -4.15 -6.79
CA TYR A 76 19.72 -3.49 -6.21
C TYR A 76 19.67 -3.38 -4.69
N ILE A 77 18.55 -2.88 -4.15
CA ILE A 77 18.38 -2.77 -2.69
C ILE A 77 18.19 -4.15 -2.07
N GLY A 78 17.51 -5.06 -2.78
CA GLY A 78 17.20 -6.41 -2.31
C GLY A 78 15.92 -6.48 -1.47
N SER A 79 14.98 -5.56 -1.72
CA SER A 79 13.77 -5.36 -0.93
C SER A 79 12.53 -5.68 -1.78
N PRO A 80 11.99 -6.91 -1.72
CA PRO A 80 10.93 -7.35 -2.62
C PRO A 80 9.66 -6.51 -2.52
N CYS A 81 9.18 -5.97 -3.63
CA CYS A 81 7.96 -5.17 -3.67
C CYS A 81 7.24 -5.26 -5.03
N GLY A 82 5.93 -5.02 -5.00
CA GLY A 82 5.12 -4.81 -6.20
C GLY A 82 5.30 -3.40 -6.78
N GLN A 83 4.43 -3.04 -7.73
CA GLN A 83 4.46 -1.73 -8.42
C GLN A 83 3.50 -0.69 -7.81
N LEU A 84 2.71 -1.08 -6.80
CA LEU A 84 1.60 -0.28 -6.30
C LEU A 84 2.07 1.10 -5.83
N ASP A 85 3.06 1.13 -4.94
CA ASP A 85 3.56 2.35 -4.32
C ASP A 85 4.11 3.34 -5.35
N GLN A 86 4.94 2.86 -6.28
CA GLN A 86 5.54 3.68 -7.33
C GLN A 86 4.46 4.21 -8.27
N THR A 87 3.48 3.37 -8.63
CA THR A 87 2.36 3.72 -9.50
C THR A 87 1.50 4.80 -8.85
N MET A 88 1.11 4.62 -7.59
CA MET A 88 0.26 5.58 -6.87
C MET A 88 0.93 6.95 -6.78
N ILE A 89 2.24 7.02 -6.57
CA ILE A 89 3.00 8.28 -6.52
C ILE A 89 3.08 8.97 -7.89
N VAL A 90 3.32 8.21 -8.97
CA VAL A 90 3.50 8.78 -10.32
C VAL A 90 2.18 9.25 -10.94
N TYR A 91 1.09 8.55 -10.62
CA TYR A 91 -0.20 8.78 -11.25
C TYR A 91 -1.19 9.57 -10.39
N ALA A 92 -0.95 9.77 -9.09
CA ALA A 92 -1.90 10.50 -8.24
C ALA A 92 -2.36 11.85 -8.85
N ARG A 93 -3.62 12.18 -8.60
CA ARG A 93 -4.24 13.45 -8.98
C ARG A 93 -4.98 14.01 -7.79
N GLU A 94 -4.87 15.32 -7.61
CA GLU A 94 -5.55 16.02 -6.52
C GLU A 94 -7.07 15.70 -6.52
N GLY A 95 -7.59 15.34 -5.35
CA GLY A 95 -9.01 15.05 -5.16
C GLY A 95 -9.56 13.77 -5.81
N MET A 96 -8.73 12.93 -6.43
CA MET A 96 -9.17 11.75 -7.17
C MET A 96 -8.58 10.45 -6.59
N GLY A 97 -9.40 9.41 -6.48
CA GLY A 97 -8.89 8.05 -6.30
C GLY A 97 -8.17 7.56 -7.56
N THR A 98 -7.15 6.73 -7.40
CA THR A 98 -6.42 6.09 -8.50
C THR A 98 -6.78 4.61 -8.55
N TYR A 99 -7.52 4.19 -9.58
CA TYR A 99 -7.74 2.78 -9.87
C TYR A 99 -6.63 2.28 -10.79
N TYR A 100 -5.85 1.30 -10.33
CA TYR A 100 -4.81 0.63 -11.10
C TYR A 100 -5.22 -0.81 -11.39
N ASN A 101 -5.18 -1.22 -12.65
CA ASN A 101 -5.41 -2.60 -13.05
C ASN A 101 -4.06 -3.30 -13.34
N PRO A 102 -3.60 -4.23 -12.48
CA PRO A 102 -2.31 -4.89 -12.66
C PRO A 102 -2.20 -5.76 -13.92
N LYS A 103 -3.34 -6.17 -14.52
CA LYS A 103 -3.36 -7.08 -15.67
C LYS A 103 -2.87 -6.40 -16.95
N ASP A 104 -3.30 -5.16 -17.18
CA ASP A 104 -2.96 -4.36 -18.37
C ASP A 104 -2.21 -3.07 -18.03
N ARG A 105 -1.96 -2.83 -16.74
CA ARG A 105 -1.28 -1.66 -16.20
C ARG A 105 -2.00 -0.34 -16.50
N SER A 106 -3.31 -0.39 -16.75
CA SER A 106 -4.13 0.80 -16.95
C SER A 106 -4.40 1.54 -15.64
N VAL A 107 -4.57 2.86 -15.78
CA VAL A 107 -4.89 3.77 -14.66
C VAL A 107 -6.15 4.56 -15.00
N GLU A 108 -7.13 4.51 -14.11
CA GLU A 108 -8.34 5.31 -14.17
C GLU A 108 -8.44 6.20 -12.92
N TYR A 109 -9.00 7.39 -13.10
CA TYR A 109 -9.22 8.33 -12.00
C TYR A 109 -10.67 8.28 -11.55
N VAL A 110 -10.87 8.08 -10.27
CA VAL A 110 -12.18 7.84 -9.67
C VAL A 110 -12.50 8.96 -8.69
N PRO A 111 -13.31 9.96 -9.09
CA PRO A 111 -13.80 10.95 -8.14
C PRO A 111 -14.68 10.26 -7.09
N ILE A 112 -14.70 10.83 -5.89
CA ILE A 112 -15.71 10.47 -4.92
C ILE A 112 -17.08 11.02 -5.34
N GLY A 113 -18.15 10.29 -5.03
CA GLY A 113 -19.52 10.73 -5.31
C GLY A 113 -19.84 12.05 -4.61
N ALA A 114 -20.61 12.91 -5.27
CA ALA A 114 -20.93 14.26 -4.80
C ALA A 114 -21.76 14.27 -3.50
N ASP A 115 -22.48 13.19 -3.22
CA ASP A 115 -23.31 13.03 -2.01
C ASP A 115 -22.52 12.51 -0.80
N ALA A 116 -21.19 12.41 -0.91
CA ALA A 116 -20.35 12.00 0.20
C ALA A 116 -20.47 12.95 1.38
N THR A 117 -20.82 12.39 2.54
CA THR A 117 -20.77 13.12 3.81
C THR A 117 -19.33 13.55 4.10
N ASP A 118 -19.13 14.67 4.80
CA ASP A 118 -17.78 15.17 5.07
C ASP A 118 -16.97 14.18 5.93
N PHE A 119 -15.79 13.78 5.44
CA PHE A 119 -14.95 12.77 6.07
C PHE A 119 -13.46 13.08 5.86
N ARG A 120 -12.61 12.43 6.65
CA ARG A 120 -11.15 12.52 6.53
C ARG A 120 -10.55 11.13 6.43
N ILE A 121 -9.49 11.03 5.64
CA ILE A 121 -8.57 9.89 5.64
C ILE A 121 -7.47 10.22 6.64
N MET A 122 -7.32 9.38 7.65
CA MET A 122 -6.27 9.52 8.65
C MET A 122 -5.25 8.41 8.51
N VAL A 123 -3.98 8.76 8.67
CA VAL A 123 -2.86 7.83 8.79
C VAL A 123 -2.39 7.84 10.23
N LEU A 124 -2.27 6.65 10.80
CA LEU A 124 -1.98 6.41 12.20
C LEU A 124 -0.64 5.66 12.26
N ASP A 125 0.46 6.42 12.33
CA ASP A 125 1.81 5.87 12.42
C ASP A 125 2.05 5.32 13.82
N THR A 126 2.39 4.04 13.89
CA THR A 126 2.67 3.35 15.15
C THR A 126 4.00 3.75 15.78
N GLY A 127 4.85 4.49 15.07
CA GLY A 127 6.22 4.81 15.48
C GLY A 127 7.19 3.63 15.29
N THR A 128 6.71 2.53 14.73
CA THR A 128 7.53 1.34 14.48
C THR A 128 8.31 1.45 13.18
N ASN A 129 9.57 1.02 13.22
CA ASN A 129 10.39 0.88 12.04
C ASN A 129 10.19 -0.51 11.43
N ARG A 130 9.90 -0.56 10.13
CA ARG A 130 9.95 -1.82 9.38
C ARG A 130 11.42 -2.25 9.23
N PRO A 131 11.81 -3.46 9.64
CA PRO A 131 13.07 -4.04 9.16
C PRO A 131 13.01 -4.17 7.63
N GLY A 132 14.17 -4.21 6.96
CA GLY A 132 14.23 -4.42 5.51
C GLY A 132 13.36 -5.61 5.09
N LEU A 133 12.67 -5.49 3.94
CA LEU A 133 11.66 -6.46 3.49
C LEU A 133 12.21 -7.89 3.30
N GLU A 134 13.54 -8.06 3.32
CA GLU A 134 14.25 -9.35 3.27
C GLU A 134 13.89 -10.36 4.38
N LYS A 135 13.31 -9.92 5.50
CA LYS A 135 12.75 -10.81 6.56
C LYS A 135 11.25 -10.58 6.83
N SER A 136 10.57 -9.85 5.96
CA SER A 136 9.18 -9.45 6.19
C SER A 136 8.19 -10.56 5.89
N THR A 137 7.01 -10.52 6.53
CA THR A 137 5.90 -11.42 6.18
C THR A 137 5.53 -11.36 4.70
N TYR A 138 5.83 -10.26 3.99
CA TYR A 138 5.58 -10.14 2.55
C TYR A 138 6.16 -11.30 1.73
N ALA A 139 7.44 -11.63 1.93
CA ALA A 139 8.10 -12.72 1.19
C ALA A 139 7.46 -14.08 1.52
N ILE A 140 7.08 -14.28 2.79
CA ILE A 140 6.41 -15.49 3.26
C ILE A 140 5.03 -15.62 2.60
N ARG A 141 4.20 -14.57 2.62
CA ARG A 141 2.85 -14.57 2.06
C ARG A 141 2.85 -14.77 0.55
N ARG A 142 3.82 -14.17 -0.14
CA ARG A 142 4.04 -14.39 -1.57
C ARG A 142 4.34 -15.87 -1.86
N ALA A 143 5.29 -16.45 -1.13
CA ALA A 143 5.66 -17.86 -1.28
C ALA A 143 4.50 -18.81 -0.96
N GLU A 144 3.66 -18.50 0.04
CA GLU A 144 2.45 -19.26 0.35
C GLU A 144 1.44 -19.22 -0.81
N CYS A 145 1.23 -18.04 -1.41
CA CYS A 145 0.34 -17.90 -2.57
C CYS A 145 0.86 -18.70 -3.78
N GLU A 146 2.14 -18.57 -4.10
CA GLU A 146 2.81 -19.30 -5.19
C GLU A 146 2.75 -20.82 -4.97
N LYS A 147 2.95 -21.27 -3.71
CA LYS A 147 2.84 -22.68 -3.33
C LYS A 147 1.44 -23.22 -3.55
N LEU A 148 0.39 -22.48 -3.16
CA LEU A 148 -0.99 -22.92 -3.39
C LEU A 148 -1.31 -22.97 -4.87
N VAL A 149 -0.92 -21.96 -5.66
CA VAL A 149 -1.08 -21.97 -7.12
C VAL A 149 -0.47 -23.25 -7.72
N ALA A 150 0.76 -23.61 -7.34
CA ALA A 150 1.42 -24.82 -7.84
C ALA A 150 0.69 -26.12 -7.45
N ILE A 151 0.07 -26.17 -6.26
CA ILE A 151 -0.77 -27.32 -5.84
C ILE A 151 -2.02 -27.40 -6.70
N LEU A 152 -2.71 -26.28 -6.91
CA LEU A 152 -3.96 -26.23 -7.67
C LEU A 152 -3.75 -26.52 -9.15
N GLN A 153 -2.63 -26.06 -9.73
CA GLN A 153 -2.22 -26.42 -11.09
C GLN A 153 -2.01 -27.93 -11.26
N LYS A 154 -1.38 -28.60 -10.28
CA LYS A 154 -1.23 -30.07 -10.27
C LYS A 154 -2.57 -30.80 -10.13
N ALA A 155 -3.55 -30.19 -9.47
CA ALA A 155 -4.91 -30.68 -9.37
C ALA A 155 -5.77 -30.38 -10.62
N GLY A 156 -5.19 -29.73 -11.65
CA GLY A 156 -5.81 -29.50 -12.95
C GLY A 156 -6.50 -28.14 -13.12
N LEU A 157 -6.28 -27.17 -12.22
CA LEU A 157 -6.78 -25.81 -12.38
C LEU A 157 -5.82 -24.98 -13.26
N ASP A 158 -6.35 -24.33 -14.29
CA ASP A 158 -5.61 -23.40 -15.13
C ASP A 158 -5.65 -21.98 -14.53
N ILE A 159 -4.72 -21.72 -13.62
CA ILE A 159 -4.57 -20.41 -12.95
C ILE A 159 -3.11 -19.98 -12.92
N SER A 160 -2.87 -18.67 -12.97
CA SER A 160 -1.55 -18.04 -12.83
C SER A 160 -1.35 -17.44 -11.44
N CYS A 161 -2.43 -17.03 -10.78
CA CYS A 161 -2.44 -16.48 -9.44
C CYS A 161 -3.74 -16.85 -8.71
N LEU A 162 -3.77 -16.68 -7.38
CA LEU A 162 -4.97 -17.00 -6.60
C LEU A 162 -6.18 -16.11 -6.94
N ALA A 163 -5.95 -14.91 -7.48
CA ALA A 163 -7.01 -13.99 -7.91
C ALA A 163 -7.71 -14.42 -9.23
N ASP A 164 -7.20 -15.45 -9.91
CA ASP A 164 -7.88 -16.06 -11.06
C ASP A 164 -9.10 -16.88 -10.61
N ILE A 165 -9.17 -17.29 -9.34
CA ILE A 165 -10.33 -17.99 -8.76
C ILE A 165 -11.40 -16.95 -8.41
N LYS A 166 -12.43 -16.84 -9.27
CA LYS A 166 -13.53 -15.87 -9.10
C LYS A 166 -14.89 -16.51 -8.87
N ASP A 167 -15.07 -17.74 -9.34
CA ASP A 167 -16.32 -18.47 -9.25
C ASP A 167 -16.49 -19.15 -7.87
N GLU A 168 -17.65 -18.94 -7.23
CA GLU A 168 -17.98 -19.57 -5.94
C GLU A 168 -17.78 -21.08 -5.94
N PRO A 169 -18.29 -21.83 -6.94
CA PRO A 169 -18.19 -23.28 -6.92
C PRO A 169 -16.74 -23.77 -6.99
N VAL A 170 -15.86 -23.04 -7.69
CA VAL A 170 -14.44 -23.37 -7.76
C VAL A 170 -13.77 -23.08 -6.42
N TYR A 171 -14.06 -21.93 -5.82
CA TYR A 171 -13.57 -21.58 -4.49
C TYR A 171 -13.99 -22.61 -3.44
N GLU A 172 -15.27 -22.95 -3.36
CA GLU A 172 -15.81 -23.93 -2.40
C GLU A 172 -15.17 -25.31 -2.59
N LYS A 173 -15.00 -25.75 -3.85
CA LYS A 173 -14.30 -27.00 -4.15
C LYS A 173 -12.86 -26.99 -3.62
N VAL A 174 -12.11 -25.91 -3.88
CA VAL A 174 -10.73 -25.78 -3.40
C VAL A 174 -10.67 -25.79 -1.88
N MET A 175 -11.58 -25.06 -1.20
CA MET A 175 -11.62 -25.03 0.26
C MET A 175 -11.98 -26.39 0.85
N ALA A 176 -12.91 -27.13 0.24
CA ALA A 176 -13.28 -28.47 0.69
C ALA A 176 -12.16 -29.50 0.50
N GLU A 177 -11.45 -29.44 -0.62
CA GLU A 177 -10.40 -30.41 -0.97
C GLU A 177 -9.07 -30.14 -0.25
N PHE A 178 -8.70 -28.87 -0.08
CA PHE A 178 -7.38 -28.48 0.42
C PHE A 178 -7.40 -27.80 1.79
N GLY A 179 -8.57 -27.40 2.31
CA GLY A 179 -8.68 -26.63 3.56
C GLY A 179 -8.13 -27.34 4.79
N GLU A 180 -8.35 -28.65 4.93
CA GLU A 180 -7.82 -29.43 6.05
C GLU A 180 -6.33 -29.75 5.89
N SER A 181 -5.89 -30.04 4.66
CA SER A 181 -4.51 -30.45 4.39
C SER A 181 -3.53 -29.28 4.29
N HIS A 182 -4.02 -28.09 3.92
CA HIS A 182 -3.21 -26.89 3.71
C HIS A 182 -3.88 -25.62 4.28
N PRO A 183 -4.26 -25.61 5.58
CA PRO A 183 -5.09 -24.56 6.16
C PRO A 183 -4.50 -23.15 5.99
N ASP A 184 -3.20 -22.95 6.26
CA ASP A 184 -2.57 -21.63 6.14
C ASP A 184 -2.55 -21.10 4.70
N LEU A 185 -2.44 -22.00 3.71
CA LEU A 185 -2.47 -21.63 2.29
C LEU A 185 -3.90 -21.25 1.88
N CYS A 186 -4.88 -22.05 2.30
CA CYS A 186 -6.30 -21.78 2.05
C CYS A 186 -6.79 -20.50 2.72
N ASP A 187 -6.22 -20.11 3.87
CA ASP A 187 -6.47 -18.80 4.48
C ASP A 187 -6.06 -17.65 3.55
N ARG A 188 -4.96 -17.79 2.77
CA ARG A 188 -4.55 -16.76 1.79
C ARG A 188 -5.61 -16.63 0.70
N LEU A 189 -6.08 -17.76 0.17
CA LEU A 189 -7.11 -17.80 -0.85
C LEU A 189 -8.43 -17.21 -0.32
N LYS A 190 -8.83 -17.58 0.90
CA LYS A 190 -10.03 -17.04 1.57
C LYS A 190 -10.00 -15.52 1.63
N TYR A 191 -8.87 -14.94 2.07
CA TYR A 191 -8.71 -13.49 2.06
C TYR A 191 -8.84 -12.91 0.65
N ILE A 192 -8.06 -13.41 -0.31
CA ILE A 192 -8.00 -12.87 -1.68
C ILE A 192 -9.38 -12.94 -2.35
N PHE A 193 -10.06 -14.07 -2.22
CA PHE A 193 -11.39 -14.30 -2.77
C PHE A 193 -12.46 -13.39 -2.17
N ALA A 194 -12.39 -13.11 -0.87
CA ALA A 194 -13.32 -12.19 -0.24
C ALA A 194 -12.97 -10.72 -0.56
N SER A 195 -11.67 -10.37 -0.63
CA SER A 195 -11.19 -9.02 -0.90
C SER A 195 -11.53 -8.56 -2.32
N GLN A 196 -11.39 -9.41 -3.34
CA GLN A 196 -11.77 -9.06 -4.72
C GLN A 196 -13.27 -8.71 -4.85
N LYS A 197 -14.15 -9.38 -4.10
CA LYS A 197 -15.59 -9.09 -4.09
C LYS A 197 -15.89 -7.78 -3.37
N ARG A 198 -15.22 -7.56 -2.23
CA ARG A 198 -15.31 -6.30 -1.48
C ARG A 198 -14.84 -5.11 -2.30
N PHE A 199 -13.81 -5.30 -3.13
CA PHE A 199 -13.23 -4.23 -3.94
C PHE A 199 -14.25 -3.59 -4.90
N TYR A 200 -15.02 -4.38 -5.66
CA TYR A 200 -16.03 -3.82 -6.56
C TYR A 200 -17.16 -3.13 -5.81
N LYS A 201 -17.60 -3.67 -4.67
CA LYS A 201 -18.57 -3.01 -3.80
C LYS A 201 -18.05 -1.69 -3.25
N LEU A 202 -16.77 -1.63 -2.86
CA LEU A 202 -16.11 -0.41 -2.41
C LEU A 202 -16.03 0.61 -3.54
N MET A 203 -15.76 0.18 -4.76
CA MET A 203 -15.73 1.05 -5.94
C MET A 203 -17.10 1.69 -6.21
N ASP A 204 -18.17 0.91 -6.15
CA ASP A 204 -19.54 1.41 -6.32
C ASP A 204 -19.95 2.37 -5.19
N ALA A 205 -19.61 2.03 -3.94
CA ALA A 205 -19.84 2.89 -2.78
C ALA A 205 -19.05 4.20 -2.87
N TRP A 206 -17.78 4.15 -3.28
CA TRP A 206 -16.95 5.33 -3.47
C TRP A 206 -17.52 6.27 -4.54
N LYS A 207 -17.91 5.71 -5.69
CA LYS A 207 -18.49 6.49 -6.81
C LYS A 207 -19.85 7.09 -6.48
N SER A 208 -20.64 6.46 -5.61
CA SER A 208 -21.94 6.97 -5.15
C SER A 208 -21.83 7.90 -3.95
N GLY A 209 -20.67 8.00 -3.29
CA GLY A 209 -20.48 8.81 -2.09
C GLY A 209 -20.95 8.12 -0.80
N ASP A 210 -21.25 6.83 -0.84
CA ASP A 210 -21.59 6.04 0.35
C ASP A 210 -20.35 5.71 1.19
N ILE A 211 -19.89 6.72 1.94
CA ILE A 211 -18.70 6.61 2.78
C ILE A 211 -18.88 5.63 3.95
N GLU A 212 -20.13 5.33 4.35
CA GLU A 212 -20.42 4.34 5.39
C GLU A 212 -20.04 2.96 4.89
N THR A 213 -20.51 2.59 3.71
CA THR A 213 -20.16 1.31 3.08
C THR A 213 -18.66 1.24 2.78
N VAL A 214 -18.03 2.34 2.33
CA VAL A 214 -16.57 2.39 2.16
C VAL A 214 -15.85 2.07 3.48
N GLY A 215 -16.23 2.73 4.58
CA GLY A 215 -15.64 2.49 5.89
C GLY A 215 -15.85 1.05 6.39
N GLN A 216 -17.08 0.53 6.28
CA GLN A 216 -17.39 -0.85 6.66
C GLN A 216 -16.55 -1.86 5.88
N ILE A 217 -16.41 -1.67 4.57
CA ILE A 217 -15.56 -2.54 3.74
C ILE A 217 -14.09 -2.38 4.12
N PHE A 218 -13.62 -1.16 4.39
CA PHE A 218 -12.25 -0.89 4.79
C PHE A 218 -11.88 -1.63 6.09
N ARG A 219 -12.77 -1.61 7.08
CA ARG A 219 -12.63 -2.38 8.32
C ARG A 219 -12.69 -3.89 8.09
N ALA A 220 -13.67 -4.37 7.31
CA ALA A 220 -13.81 -5.79 7.02
C ALA A 220 -12.58 -6.35 6.27
N ASP A 221 -11.99 -5.57 5.37
CA ASP A 221 -10.75 -5.94 4.68
C ASP A 221 -9.55 -5.95 5.65
N GLY A 222 -9.50 -5.01 6.61
CA GLY A 222 -8.52 -5.02 7.70
C GLY A 222 -8.57 -6.28 8.57
N ILE A 223 -9.77 -6.70 8.98
CA ILE A 223 -9.98 -7.95 9.73
C ILE A 223 -9.51 -9.14 8.89
N GLY A 224 -9.85 -9.16 7.60
CA GLY A 224 -9.33 -10.15 6.67
C GLY A 224 -7.81 -10.16 6.60
N LEU A 225 -7.15 -8.99 6.57
CA LEU A 225 -5.68 -8.91 6.58
C LEU A 225 -5.05 -9.42 7.88
N ARG A 226 -5.73 -9.26 9.00
CA ARG A 226 -5.27 -9.72 10.32
C ARG A 226 -5.45 -11.22 10.48
N ASP A 227 -6.66 -11.72 10.23
CA ASP A 227 -7.06 -13.08 10.59
C ASP A 227 -6.76 -14.07 9.46
N ASP A 228 -7.16 -13.70 8.23
CA ASP A 228 -7.02 -14.56 7.05
C ASP A 228 -5.69 -14.32 6.35
N TYR A 229 -5.26 -13.07 6.08
CA TYR A 229 -3.97 -12.78 5.42
C TYR A 229 -2.79 -12.61 6.39
N LYS A 230 -3.03 -12.61 7.71
CA LYS A 230 -2.00 -12.64 8.77
C LYS A 230 -0.79 -11.73 8.50
N ILE A 231 -1.02 -10.48 8.10
CA ILE A 231 0.05 -9.48 7.91
C ILE A 231 -0.09 -8.27 8.83
N SER A 232 -1.02 -8.27 9.78
CA SER A 232 -1.03 -7.22 10.79
C SER A 232 0.00 -7.48 11.89
N GLY A 233 0.18 -6.50 12.78
CA GLY A 233 1.07 -6.58 13.93
C GLY A 233 0.44 -6.00 15.18
N PRO A 234 0.97 -6.32 16.37
CA PRO A 234 0.35 -5.92 17.64
C PRO A 234 0.23 -4.41 17.78
N GLU A 235 1.19 -3.63 17.27
CA GLU A 235 1.14 -2.16 17.28
C GLU A 235 0.09 -1.61 16.33
N LEU A 236 -0.01 -2.17 15.12
CA LEU A 236 -1.03 -1.81 14.14
C LEU A 236 -2.44 -2.10 14.68
N GLU A 237 -2.64 -3.29 15.25
CA GLU A 237 -3.93 -3.67 15.82
C GLU A 237 -4.28 -2.87 17.07
N THR A 238 -3.30 -2.53 17.91
CA THR A 238 -3.55 -1.63 19.05
C THR A 238 -4.06 -0.28 18.56
N MET A 239 -3.45 0.27 17.49
CA MET A 239 -3.88 1.53 16.89
C MET A 239 -5.30 1.42 16.31
N CYS A 240 -5.58 0.36 15.55
CA CYS A 240 -6.91 0.07 15.01
C CYS A 240 -7.97 -0.07 16.11
N ASP A 241 -7.66 -0.83 17.17
CA ASP A 241 -8.59 -1.08 18.28
C ASP A 241 -8.93 0.21 19.02
N ILE A 242 -7.95 1.08 19.25
CA ILE A 242 -8.17 2.40 19.89
C ILE A 242 -9.13 3.24 19.04
N VAL A 243 -8.82 3.45 17.75
CA VAL A 243 -9.66 4.35 16.93
C VAL A 243 -11.04 3.76 16.67
N ARG A 244 -11.19 2.44 16.62
CA ARG A 244 -12.50 1.78 16.48
C ARG A 244 -13.46 2.13 17.63
N THR A 245 -12.94 2.47 18.82
CA THR A 245 -13.79 2.85 19.95
C THR A 245 -14.42 4.23 19.82
N VAL A 246 -13.92 5.07 18.91
CA VAL A 246 -14.36 6.46 18.77
C VAL A 246 -15.59 6.52 17.85
N PRO A 247 -16.75 7.04 18.33
CA PRO A 247 -17.91 7.26 17.48
C PRO A 247 -17.57 8.14 16.28
N GLY A 248 -18.01 7.74 15.10
CA GLY A 248 -17.71 8.42 13.83
C GLY A 248 -16.47 7.92 13.10
N VAL A 249 -15.75 6.93 13.65
CA VAL A 249 -14.79 6.13 12.87
C VAL A 249 -15.53 5.07 12.06
N LEU A 250 -15.56 5.28 10.75
CA LEU A 250 -16.31 4.46 9.78
C LEU A 250 -15.61 3.12 9.54
N GLY A 251 -14.27 3.15 9.50
CA GLY A 251 -13.45 1.95 9.39
C GLY A 251 -11.97 2.22 9.49
N GLU A 252 -11.20 1.19 9.81
CA GLU A 252 -9.77 1.24 10.04
C GLU A 252 -9.10 -0.06 9.65
N ARG A 253 -7.82 0.01 9.28
CA ARG A 253 -6.99 -1.16 8.97
C ARG A 253 -5.52 -0.79 8.88
N MET A 254 -4.65 -1.79 8.96
CA MET A 254 -3.25 -1.64 8.58
C MET A 254 -3.08 -1.15 7.13
N LEU A 255 -1.97 -0.45 6.84
CA LEU A 255 -1.59 0.00 5.48
C LEU A 255 -0.23 -0.57 5.00
N GLY A 256 -0.08 -0.68 3.68
CA GLY A 256 1.14 -1.16 3.03
C GLY A 256 1.41 -2.65 3.24
N GLY A 257 2.69 -3.04 3.35
CA GLY A 257 3.11 -4.44 3.50
C GLY A 257 2.89 -5.12 4.87
N GLY A 258 2.27 -4.44 5.85
CA GLY A 258 1.97 -5.06 7.16
C GLY A 258 3.12 -5.08 8.17
N ASP A 259 2.96 -5.89 9.23
CA ASP A 259 3.77 -6.11 10.45
C ASP A 259 4.01 -4.87 11.34
N LYS A 260 4.44 -3.78 10.73
CA LYS A 260 4.87 -2.53 11.36
C LYS A 260 4.44 -1.36 10.47
N GLY A 261 4.70 -0.13 10.91
CA GLY A 261 4.41 1.09 10.15
C GLY A 261 3.07 1.71 10.51
N ALA A 262 2.27 2.10 9.53
CA ALA A 262 1.03 2.82 9.77
C ALA A 262 -0.22 1.96 9.56
N SER A 263 -1.26 2.27 10.33
CA SER A 263 -2.65 1.95 10.00
C SER A 263 -3.33 3.20 9.41
N GLY A 264 -4.53 3.04 8.91
CA GLY A 264 -5.35 4.14 8.41
C GLY A 264 -6.77 4.02 8.91
N ALA A 265 -7.47 5.16 8.94
CA ALA A 265 -8.87 5.23 9.29
C ALA A 265 -9.64 6.18 8.36
N LEU A 266 -10.87 5.82 8.03
CA LEU A 266 -11.86 6.74 7.50
C LEU A 266 -12.75 7.21 8.65
N VAL A 267 -12.81 8.51 8.84
CA VAL A 267 -13.52 9.13 9.97
C VAL A 267 -14.39 10.27 9.49
N ARG A 268 -15.53 10.52 10.14
CA ARG A 268 -16.26 11.76 9.91
C ARG A 268 -15.40 12.97 10.26
N ALA A 269 -15.57 14.07 9.53
CA ALA A 269 -14.71 15.23 9.68
C ALA A 269 -14.74 15.82 11.10
N GLU A 270 -15.91 15.81 11.75
CA GLU A 270 -16.11 16.28 13.11
C GLU A 270 -15.45 15.40 14.19
N CYS A 271 -15.09 14.16 13.87
CA CYS A 271 -14.55 13.18 14.82
C CYS A 271 -13.01 13.15 14.85
N VAL A 272 -12.34 13.94 14.02
CA VAL A 272 -10.87 13.96 13.90
C VAL A 272 -10.18 14.23 15.24
N GLU A 273 -10.63 15.24 15.99
CA GLU A 273 -10.00 15.58 17.27
C GLU A 273 -10.24 14.51 18.33
N ALA A 274 -11.45 13.92 18.38
CA ALA A 274 -11.75 12.80 19.28
C ALA A 274 -10.87 11.57 18.99
N VAL A 275 -10.55 11.32 17.72
CA VAL A 275 -9.62 10.25 17.33
C VAL A 275 -8.20 10.55 17.82
N LYS A 276 -7.70 11.78 17.64
CA LYS A 276 -6.38 12.18 18.15
C LYS A 276 -6.31 12.04 19.67
N GLU A 277 -7.29 12.54 20.40
CA GLU A 277 -7.36 12.44 21.86
C GLU A 277 -7.37 10.99 22.33
N ALA A 278 -8.13 10.11 21.66
CA ALA A 278 -8.16 8.69 22.00
C ALA A 278 -6.80 8.01 21.79
N VAL A 279 -6.12 8.31 20.68
CA VAL A 279 -4.77 7.79 20.39
C VAL A 279 -3.75 8.33 21.38
N ASP A 280 -3.73 9.64 21.62
CA ASP A 280 -2.80 10.29 22.55
C ASP A 280 -2.98 9.79 23.98
N ALA A 281 -4.22 9.52 24.38
CA ALA A 281 -4.50 8.95 25.67
C ALA A 281 -4.09 7.47 25.73
N ALA A 282 -4.45 6.64 24.77
CA ALA A 282 -4.38 5.18 24.92
C ALA A 282 -3.11 4.53 24.36
N TYR A 283 -2.60 5.01 23.23
CA TYR A 283 -1.51 4.34 22.51
C TYR A 283 -0.19 4.36 23.30
N PRO A 284 0.27 5.50 23.89
CA PRO A 284 1.46 5.52 24.75
C PRO A 284 1.37 4.62 25.98
N ARG A 285 0.16 4.41 26.53
CA ARG A 285 -0.05 3.50 27.68
C ARG A 285 0.07 2.03 27.26
N SER A 286 -0.47 1.69 26.09
CA SER A 286 -0.43 0.32 25.56
C SER A 286 0.91 -0.04 24.90
N ARG A 287 1.64 0.96 24.40
CA ARG A 287 2.91 0.86 23.64
C ARG A 287 3.92 1.93 24.10
N PRO A 288 4.39 1.88 25.36
CA PRO A 288 5.26 2.91 25.93
C PRO A 288 6.58 3.11 25.16
N GLU A 289 7.07 2.08 24.49
CA GLU A 289 8.28 2.11 23.65
C GLU A 289 8.15 3.02 22.40
N PHE A 290 6.91 3.36 22.02
CA PHE A 290 6.58 4.21 20.88
C PHE A 290 5.89 5.53 21.28
N ALA A 291 5.80 5.84 22.58
CA ALA A 291 5.12 7.03 23.11
C ALA A 291 5.62 8.36 22.51
N GLU A 292 6.89 8.46 22.13
CA GLU A 292 7.47 9.66 21.52
C GLU A 292 7.64 9.56 20.00
N LYS A 293 7.10 8.50 19.38
CA LYS A 293 7.35 8.16 17.96
C LYS A 293 6.09 8.00 17.14
N TYR A 294 4.97 7.66 17.77
CA TYR A 294 3.70 7.56 17.07
C TYR A 294 3.26 8.93 16.54
N ALA A 295 2.44 8.92 15.49
CA ALA A 295 1.90 10.14 14.94
C ALA A 295 0.54 9.91 14.29
N VAL A 296 -0.32 10.93 14.36
CA VAL A 296 -1.64 10.93 13.74
C VAL A 296 -1.70 12.03 12.69
N HIS A 297 -1.95 11.65 11.44
CA HIS A 297 -1.97 12.56 10.31
C HIS A 297 -3.35 12.59 9.67
N VAL A 298 -3.83 13.79 9.36
CA VAL A 298 -5.00 13.98 8.49
C VAL A 298 -4.48 14.18 7.07
N CYS A 299 -4.84 13.28 6.16
CA CYS A 299 -4.30 13.25 4.82
C CYS A 299 -5.21 13.98 3.83
N LYS A 300 -4.56 14.52 2.78
CA LYS A 300 -5.22 15.07 1.60
C LYS A 300 -4.74 14.29 0.38
N VAL A 301 -5.65 14.08 -0.56
CA VAL A 301 -5.32 13.52 -1.86
C VAL A 301 -4.77 14.64 -2.72
N VAL A 302 -3.51 14.51 -3.14
CA VAL A 302 -2.77 15.53 -3.89
C VAL A 302 -2.32 14.99 -5.24
N ASP A 303 -1.80 15.86 -6.11
CA ASP A 303 -1.13 15.44 -7.32
C ASP A 303 0.08 14.56 -7.03
N GLY A 304 0.42 13.71 -8.00
CA GLY A 304 1.65 12.94 -8.03
C GLY A 304 2.89 13.83 -8.24
N VAL A 305 3.87 13.31 -8.97
CA VAL A 305 5.13 14.04 -9.15
C VAL A 305 4.93 15.36 -9.91
N ARG A 306 5.50 16.44 -9.35
CA ARG A 306 5.48 17.79 -9.93
C ARG A 306 6.88 18.39 -9.92
N VAL A 307 7.22 19.05 -11.03
CA VAL A 307 8.43 19.89 -11.14
C VAL A 307 8.06 21.31 -10.69
N TYR A 308 8.89 21.89 -9.82
CA TYR A 308 8.74 23.28 -9.38
C TYR A 308 9.96 24.08 -9.84
N GLU A 309 9.73 24.96 -10.81
CA GLU A 309 10.75 25.87 -11.34
C GLU A 309 11.08 26.97 -10.32
N GLY A 310 12.37 27.28 -10.13
CA GLY A 310 12.83 28.40 -9.31
C GLY A 310 12.56 28.27 -7.81
N LEU A 311 12.47 27.03 -7.29
CA LEU A 311 12.25 26.77 -5.86
C LEU A 311 13.49 27.05 -4.97
N LEU A 312 14.65 27.26 -5.59
CA LEU A 312 15.94 27.57 -4.96
C LEU A 312 16.57 28.80 -5.62
#